data_AF-A0A7X9M459-F1
#
_entry.id   AF-A0A7X9M459-F1
#
_cell.length_a   1.000
_cell.length_b   1.000
_cell.length_c   1.000
_cell.angle_alpha   90.00
_cell.angle_beta   90.00
_cell.angle_gamma   90.00
#
_symmetry.space_group_name_H-M   'P 1'
#
loop_
_entity.id
_entity.type
_entity.pdbx_description
1 polymer ?
#
loop_
_entity_poly.entity_id
_entity_poly.type
_entity_poly.pdbx_seq_one_letter_code
_entity_poly.pdbx_strand_id
1 'polypeptide(L)'
;MSVLRMNEVTRFLKVMGTRFDEESVQEWLNECNKAANDKYNSRGMTEDDLYDFNEWLRCKGTAYENGIDDKTKISRLLDEISNLKQEIETLISEKRILKEIIGIPPF
;
A
#
# COMPACT_ATOMS: atom_id res chain seq x y z
N MET A 1 -12.82 -7.86 -26.40
CA MET A 1 -11.69 -8.24 -25.51
C MET A 1 -11.03 -6.96 -25.04
N SER A 2 -10.94 -6.72 -23.73
CA SER A 2 -9.92 -5.82 -23.16
C SER A 2 -9.56 -6.28 -21.75
N VAL A 3 -8.90 -7.44 -21.66
CA VAL A 3 -8.06 -7.75 -20.51
C VAL A 3 -6.98 -6.68 -20.50
N LEU A 4 -6.83 -5.90 -19.41
CA LEU A 4 -5.73 -4.95 -19.30
C LEU A 4 -4.42 -5.69 -19.55
N ARG A 5 -3.72 -5.31 -20.63
CA ARG A 5 -2.46 -5.96 -20.98
C ARG A 5 -1.33 -5.26 -20.24
N MET A 6 -0.48 -6.05 -19.61
CA MET A 6 0.73 -5.59 -18.92
C MET A 6 1.47 -4.49 -19.69
N ASN A 7 1.72 -4.71 -20.98
CA ASN A 7 2.43 -3.77 -21.85
C ASN A 7 1.74 -2.40 -21.98
N GLU A 8 0.41 -2.34 -21.97
CA GLU A 8 -0.34 -1.08 -22.07
C GLU A 8 -0.26 -0.32 -20.75
N VAL A 9 -0.38 -1.02 -19.62
CA VAL A 9 -0.32 -0.45 -18.28
C VAL A 9 1.09 0.06 -17.94
N THR A 10 2.11 -0.76 -18.17
CA THR A 10 3.52 -0.39 -17.99
C THR A 10 3.90 0.82 -18.83
N ARG A 11 3.42 0.90 -20.08
CA ARG A 11 3.69 2.06 -20.95
C ARG A 11 3.01 3.32 -20.41
N PHE A 12 1.76 3.21 -19.99
CA PHE A 12 1.01 4.34 -19.46
C PHE A 12 1.63 4.87 -18.17
N LEU A 13 1.97 4.00 -17.21
CA LEU A 13 2.66 4.37 -15.97
C LEU A 13 4.02 5.04 -16.23
N LYS A 14 4.77 4.57 -17.23
CA LYS A 14 6.05 5.19 -17.65
C LYS A 14 5.84 6.60 -18.20
N VAL A 15 4.84 6.82 -19.06
CA VAL A 15 4.52 8.15 -19.60
C VAL A 15 4.12 9.11 -18.49
N MET A 16 3.41 8.62 -17.47
CA MET A 16 2.95 9.41 -16.33
C MET A 16 4.03 9.64 -15.26
N GLY A 17 5.23 9.06 -15.43
CA GLY A 17 6.36 9.24 -14.52
C GLY A 17 6.18 8.54 -13.16
N THR A 18 5.23 7.63 -13.03
CA THR A 18 4.98 6.88 -11.80
C THR A 18 6.12 5.87 -11.59
N ARG A 19 6.64 5.77 -10.37
CA ARG A 19 7.56 4.69 -10.00
C ARG A 19 6.73 3.43 -9.71
N PHE A 20 7.07 2.34 -10.37
CA PHE A 20 6.44 1.04 -10.16
C PHE A 20 7.46 -0.07 -10.41
N ASP A 21 7.24 -1.21 -9.78
CA ASP A 21 7.85 -2.48 -10.16
C ASP A 21 6.88 -3.31 -11.01
N GLU A 22 7.42 -4.07 -11.96
CA GLU A 22 6.61 -4.83 -12.90
C GLU A 22 5.84 -5.97 -12.22
N GLU A 23 6.32 -6.47 -11.08
CA GLU A 23 5.66 -7.52 -10.31
C GLU A 23 4.35 -7.01 -9.67
N SER A 24 4.38 -5.85 -9.02
CA SER A 24 3.20 -5.20 -8.44
C SER A 24 2.14 -4.87 -9.49
N VAL A 25 2.56 -4.40 -10.68
CA VAL A 25 1.61 -4.14 -11.78
C VAL A 25 0.98 -5.44 -12.25
N GLN A 26 1.76 -6.52 -12.39
CA GLN A 26 1.25 -7.81 -12.81
C GLN A 26 0.28 -8.41 -11.77
N GLU A 27 0.57 -8.27 -10.48
CA GLU A 27 -0.31 -8.73 -9.40
C GLU A 27 -1.63 -7.94 -9.37
N TRP A 28 -1.56 -6.60 -9.44
CA TRP A 28 -2.74 -5.74 -9.52
C TRP A 28 -3.64 -6.12 -10.70
N LEU A 29 -3.04 -6.37 -11.87
CA LEU A 29 -3.77 -6.82 -13.06
C LEU A 29 -4.45 -8.17 -12.85
N ASN A 30 -3.76 -9.11 -12.21
CA ASN A 30 -4.33 -10.42 -11.90
C ASN A 30 -5.55 -10.29 -10.96
N GLU A 31 -5.49 -9.40 -9.98
CA GLU A 31 -6.62 -9.12 -9.07
C GLU A 31 -7.78 -8.43 -9.79
N CYS A 32 -7.51 -7.42 -10.62
CA CYS A 32 -8.53 -6.75 -11.43
C CYS A 32 -9.24 -7.72 -12.38
N ASN A 33 -8.48 -8.63 -13.00
CA ASN A 33 -9.01 -9.64 -13.92
C ASN A 33 -9.82 -10.72 -13.20
N LYS A 34 -9.42 -11.14 -11.99
CA LYS A 34 -10.18 -12.09 -11.16
C LYS A 34 -11.52 -11.52 -10.69
N ALA A 35 -11.57 -10.23 -10.40
CA ALA A 35 -12.77 -9.54 -9.95
C ALA A 35 -13.83 -9.33 -11.05
N ALA A 36 -13.60 -9.83 -12.28
CA ALA A 36 -14.45 -9.60 -13.45
C ALA A 36 -14.80 -8.11 -13.61
N ASN A 37 -13.83 -7.23 -13.33
CA ASN A 37 -14.10 -5.81 -13.23
C ASN A 37 -14.29 -5.21 -14.63
N ASP A 38 -15.54 -5.16 -15.09
CA ASP A 38 -15.95 -4.66 -16.41
C ASP A 38 -15.51 -3.22 -16.69
N LYS A 39 -15.18 -2.47 -15.63
CA LYS A 39 -14.56 -1.14 -15.68
C LYS A 39 -13.36 -1.10 -16.63
N TYR A 40 -12.58 -2.17 -16.70
CA TYR A 40 -11.36 -2.22 -17.51
C TYR A 40 -11.53 -2.95 -18.85
N ASN A 41 -12.66 -3.63 -19.04
CA ASN A 41 -12.95 -4.44 -20.23
C ASN A 41 -13.42 -3.65 -21.45
N SER A 42 -13.67 -2.34 -21.31
CA SER A 42 -14.32 -1.52 -22.34
C SER A 42 -13.67 -0.16 -22.65
N ARG A 43 -12.67 0.27 -21.87
CA ARG A 43 -12.01 1.57 -22.04
C ARG A 43 -10.49 1.45 -21.97
N GLY A 44 -9.78 2.33 -22.67
CA GLY A 44 -8.33 2.50 -22.49
C GLY A 44 -8.02 3.05 -21.09
N MET A 45 -6.77 2.90 -20.64
CA MET A 45 -6.36 3.44 -19.34
C MET A 45 -6.48 4.97 -19.29
N THR A 46 -6.89 5.43 -18.12
CA THR A 46 -7.13 6.82 -17.76
C THR A 46 -6.36 7.16 -16.49
N GLU A 47 -6.32 8.45 -16.15
CA GLU A 47 -5.69 8.89 -14.90
C GLU A 47 -6.35 8.25 -13.66
N ASP A 48 -7.66 8.00 -13.69
CA ASP A 48 -8.37 7.30 -12.61
C ASP A 48 -7.77 5.93 -12.30
N ASP A 49 -7.31 5.22 -13.34
CA ASP A 49 -6.73 3.88 -13.17
C ASP A 49 -5.34 3.96 -12.48
N LEU A 50 -4.67 5.12 -12.52
CA LEU A 50 -3.45 5.38 -11.73
C LEU A 50 -3.77 5.55 -10.26
N TYR A 51 -4.84 6.28 -9.95
CA TYR A 51 -5.28 6.46 -8.57
C TYR A 51 -5.71 5.12 -7.98
N ASP A 52 -6.42 4.30 -8.75
CA ASP A 52 -6.80 2.94 -8.35
C ASP A 52 -5.56 2.05 -8.09
N PHE A 53 -4.56 2.09 -8.98
CA PHE A 53 -3.31 1.35 -8.78
C PHE A 53 -2.55 1.83 -7.53
N ASN A 54 -2.43 3.14 -7.35
CA ASN A 54 -1.75 3.73 -6.19
C ASN A 54 -2.46 3.40 -4.88
N GLU A 55 -3.80 3.46 -4.87
CA GLU A 55 -4.59 3.08 -3.70
C GLU A 55 -4.47 1.59 -3.40
N TRP A 56 -4.54 0.73 -4.43
CA TRP A 56 -4.29 -0.69 -4.28
C TRP A 56 -2.91 -0.96 -3.66
N LEU A 57 -1.86 -0.33 -4.19
CA LEU A 57 -0.49 -0.48 -3.70
C LEU A 57 -0.35 -0.01 -2.25
N ARG A 58 -1.02 1.10 -1.87
CA ARG A 58 -1.03 1.61 -0.48
C ARG A 58 -1.69 0.62 0.48
N CYS A 59 -2.75 -0.05 0.04
CA CYS A 59 -3.53 -0.94 0.87
C CYS A 59 -2.97 -2.37 0.92
N LYS A 60 -2.18 -2.78 -0.08
CA LYS A 60 -1.63 -4.13 -0.19
C LYS A 60 -0.81 -4.52 1.05
N GLY A 61 -1.10 -5.70 1.61
CA GLY A 61 -0.43 -6.20 2.83
C GLY A 61 -0.89 -5.55 4.14
N THR A 62 -1.72 -4.51 4.09
CA THR A 62 -2.24 -3.83 5.29
C THR A 62 -3.60 -4.41 5.72
N ALA A 63 -4.13 -3.95 6.85
CA ALA A 63 -5.50 -4.26 7.25
C ALA A 63 -6.58 -3.68 6.30
N TYR A 64 -6.19 -2.84 5.34
CA TYR A 64 -7.07 -2.20 4.37
C TYR A 64 -7.00 -2.86 2.98
N GLU A 65 -6.28 -3.98 2.83
CA GLU A 65 -6.25 -4.74 1.58
C GLU A 65 -7.67 -5.17 1.19
N ASN A 66 -8.05 -4.93 -0.06
CA ASN A 66 -9.39 -5.25 -0.56
C ASN A 66 -9.60 -6.77 -0.59
N GLY A 67 -10.77 -7.23 -0.16
CA GLY A 67 -11.16 -8.63 -0.25
C GLY A 67 -10.63 -9.56 0.84
N ILE A 68 -9.91 -9.03 1.85
CA ILE A 68 -9.56 -9.81 3.05
C ILE A 68 -10.77 -9.96 3.98
N ASP A 69 -10.82 -11.08 4.71
CA ASP A 69 -11.86 -11.32 5.70
C ASP A 69 -11.61 -10.55 7.01
N ASP A 70 -12.67 -10.39 7.82
CA ASP A 70 -12.62 -9.63 9.08
C ASP A 70 -11.59 -10.19 10.06
N LYS A 71 -11.39 -11.52 10.10
CA LYS A 71 -10.41 -12.13 11.01
C LYS A 71 -8.99 -11.77 10.57
N THR A 72 -8.69 -11.85 9.27
CA THR A 72 -7.39 -11.42 8.73
C THR A 72 -7.15 -9.93 8.98
N LYS A 73 -8.18 -9.10 8.76
CA LYS A 73 -8.13 -7.66 9.03
C LYS A 73 -7.83 -7.36 10.50
N ILE A 74 -8.55 -7.99 11.43
CA ILE A 74 -8.33 -7.83 12.86
C ILE A 74 -6.91 -8.27 13.26
N SER A 75 -6.43 -9.39 12.74
CA SER A 75 -5.06 -9.86 13.01
C SER A 75 -4.02 -8.82 12.60
N ARG A 76 -4.11 -8.29 11.37
CA ARG A 76 -3.17 -7.28 10.88
C ARG A 76 -3.22 -5.99 11.70
N LEU A 77 -4.41 -5.55 12.12
CA LEU A 77 -4.55 -4.38 13.01
C LEU A 77 -3.91 -4.61 14.37
N LEU A 78 -4.04 -5.82 14.95
CA LEU A 78 -3.40 -6.15 16.22
C LEU A 78 -1.88 -6.15 16.12
N ASP A 79 -1.34 -6.70 15.03
CA ASP A 79 0.10 -6.68 14.75
C ASP A 79 0.61 -5.23 14.58
N GLU A 80 -0.11 -4.40 13.83
CA GLU A 80 0.21 -2.98 13.65
C GLU A 80 0.20 -2.22 14.99
N ILE A 81 -0.82 -2.42 15.82
CA ILE A 81 -0.90 -1.82 17.17
C ILE A 81 0.28 -2.28 18.04
N SER A 82 0.67 -3.55 17.95
CA SER A 82 1.81 -4.07 18.71
C SER A 82 3.12 -3.39 18.28
N ASN A 83 3.36 -3.28 16.98
CA ASN A 83 4.56 -2.64 16.44
C ASN A 83 4.61 -1.15 16.81
N LEU A 84 3.48 -0.43 16.69
CA LEU A 84 3.40 0.99 17.06
C LEU A 84 3.69 1.22 18.55
N LYS A 85 3.23 0.32 19.43
CA LYS A 85 3.57 0.39 20.86
C LYS A 85 5.07 0.24 21.10
N GLN A 86 5.71 -0.72 20.44
CA GLN A 86 7.17 -0.92 20.54
C GLN A 86 7.95 0.27 20.00
N GLU A 87 7.50 0.87 18.90
CA GLU A 87 8.12 2.07 18.34
C GLU A 87 7.99 3.26 19.30
N ILE A 88 6.82 3.46 19.92
CA ILE A 88 6.62 4.48 20.94
C ILE A 88 7.56 4.26 22.14
N GLU A 89 7.69 3.03 22.64
CA GLU A 89 8.60 2.71 23.74
C GLU A 89 10.06 3.01 23.38
N THR A 90 10.47 2.65 22.16
CA THR A 90 11.81 2.97 21.63
C THR A 90 12.04 4.47 21.60
N LEU A 91 11.12 5.23 21.00
CA LEU A 91 11.21 6.69 20.88
C LEU A 91 11.21 7.39 22.25
N ILE A 92 10.43 6.89 23.21
CA ILE A 92 10.44 7.40 24.60
C ILE A 92 11.81 7.19 25.23
N SER A 93 12.41 6.00 25.05
CA SER A 93 13.74 5.69 25.57
C SER A 93 14.81 6.57 24.94
N GLU A 94 14.82 6.71 23.61
CA GLU A 94 15.74 7.58 22.88
C GLU A 94 15.61 9.04 23.31
N LYS A 95 14.38 9.54 23.44
CA LYS A 95 14.10 10.90 23.93
C LYS A 95 14.64 11.10 25.35
N ARG A 96 14.51 10.11 26.24
CA ARG A 96 15.06 10.18 27.60
C ARG A 96 16.59 10.27 27.57
N ILE A 97 17.24 9.39 26.82
CA ILE A 97 18.71 9.38 26.67
C ILE A 97 19.20 10.73 26.14
N LEU A 98 18.55 11.26 25.10
CA LEU A 98 18.91 12.55 24.52
C LEU A 98 18.75 13.69 25.53
N LYS A 99 17.66 13.70 26.32
CA LYS A 99 17.46 14.68 27.40
C LYS A 99 18.56 14.62 28.46
N GLU A 100 18.97 13.43 28.87
CA GLU A 100 20.09 13.24 29.81
C GLU A 100 21.41 13.79 29.24
N ILE A 101 21.71 13.51 27.97
CA ILE A 101 22.93 14.00 27.29
C ILE A 101 23.00 15.53 27.28
N ILE A 102 21.87 16.20 27.01
CA ILE A 102 21.79 17.66 26.93
C ILE A 102 21.49 18.34 28.28
N GLY A 103 21.47 17.58 29.39
CA GLY A 103 21.27 18.10 30.74
C GLY A 103 19.86 18.63 31.02
N ILE A 104 18.86 18.23 30.23
CA ILE A 104 17.46 18.56 30.49
C ILE A 104 16.89 17.50 31.44
N PRO A 105 16.51 17.84 32.68
CA PRO A 105 15.96 16.87 33.62
C PRO A 105 14.61 16.30 33.11
N PRO A 106 14.30 15.03 33.41
CA PRO A 106 12.99 14.46 33.10
C PRO A 106 11.94 15.09 34.03
N PHE A 107 11.00 15.83 33.45
CA PHE A 107 9.75 16.26 34.09
C PHE A 107 8.65 15.24 33.78
#